data_AF-A0A2N5FP80-F1
#
_entry.id   AF-A0A2N5FP80-F1
#
_cell.length_a   1.000
_cell.length_b   1.000
_cell.length_c   1.000
_cell.angle_alpha   90.00
_cell.angle_beta   90.00
_cell.angle_gamma   90.00
#
_symmetry.space_group_name_H-M   'P 1'
#
loop_
_entity.id
_entity.type
_entity.pdbx_description
1 polymer ?
#
loop_
_entity_poly.entity_id
_entity_poly.type
_entity_poly.pdbx_seq_one_letter_code
_entity_poly.pdbx_strand_id
1 'polypeptide(L)'
;MYTVETILNRINDTGYRINPFYVQEMLKHSVTEKENIRVDLLKYAEIDFTSNRDVIGFINNKLLRREGIQGKTISNKILEELFEETNNLFFQKLIAFRKCHDRYKKGVSFIKAVIDSEFNKDNDDSVTAFLNKDKFEVIWISPEAKLNSVGGISLSNPPLPFSTEDIKNIFVSEYIAIPCNEMDGVLYILNKYGNLLNADNYIVIGTTLYADLRYSKWNDIPFPPSDEEETKHMEDFRREIGIDYHGDKIKGETEQ
;
A
#
# COMPACT_ATOMS: atom_id res chain seq x y z
N MET A 1 13.35 -8.91 -24.23
CA MET A 1 12.40 -9.87 -23.65
C MET A 1 12.48 -9.72 -22.14
N TYR A 2 11.36 -9.45 -21.49
CA TYR A 2 11.27 -9.34 -20.04
C TYR A 2 11.22 -10.74 -19.41
N THR A 3 12.11 -10.96 -18.44
CA THR A 3 12.12 -12.07 -17.48
C THR A 3 12.01 -11.51 -16.06
N VAL A 4 11.74 -12.38 -15.07
CA VAL A 4 11.75 -11.98 -13.65
C VAL A 4 13.08 -11.32 -13.27
N GLU A 5 14.21 -11.88 -13.69
CA GLU A 5 15.54 -11.33 -13.43
C GLU A 5 15.72 -9.93 -14.03
N THR A 6 15.25 -9.70 -15.26
CA THR A 6 15.32 -8.35 -15.86
C THR A 6 14.45 -7.33 -15.12
N ILE A 7 13.30 -7.75 -14.56
CA ILE A 7 12.45 -6.88 -13.76
C ILE A 7 13.13 -6.56 -12.43
N LEU A 8 13.71 -7.56 -11.75
CA LEU A 8 14.43 -7.37 -10.49
C LEU A 8 15.62 -6.42 -10.66
N ASN A 9 16.48 -6.66 -11.65
CA ASN A 9 17.63 -5.81 -11.93
C ASN A 9 17.20 -4.38 -12.21
N ARG A 10 16.14 -4.20 -13.02
CA ARG A 10 15.58 -2.87 -13.28
C ARG A 10 15.12 -2.17 -12.02
N ILE A 11 14.34 -2.82 -11.15
CA ILE A 11 13.86 -2.17 -9.93
C ILE A 11 15.03 -1.76 -9.03
N ASN A 12 16.07 -2.58 -8.95
CA ASN A 12 17.27 -2.30 -8.17
C ASN A 12 18.11 -1.15 -8.73
N ASP A 13 18.10 -0.95 -10.05
CA ASP A 13 18.88 0.07 -10.75
C ASP A 13 18.11 1.40 -10.96
N THR A 14 16.81 1.44 -10.65
CA THR A 14 15.94 2.61 -10.85
C THR A 14 15.65 3.34 -9.53
N GLY A 15 15.76 4.68 -9.56
CA GLY A 15 15.26 5.54 -8.50
C GLY A 15 13.78 5.88 -8.73
N TYR A 16 12.97 5.75 -7.69
CA TYR A 16 11.53 6.04 -7.72
C TYR A 16 11.20 7.25 -6.87
N ARG A 17 10.52 8.23 -7.47
CA ARG A 17 10.06 9.41 -6.75
C ARG A 17 8.83 9.06 -5.90
N ILE A 18 8.81 9.55 -4.66
CA ILE A 18 7.67 9.37 -3.76
C ILE A 18 6.95 10.70 -3.48
N ASN A 19 5.70 10.58 -3.04
CA ASN A 19 4.82 11.65 -2.61
C ASN A 19 4.73 11.67 -1.07
N PRO A 20 5.61 12.44 -0.39
CA PRO A 20 5.60 12.54 1.07
C PRO A 20 4.32 13.20 1.63
N PHE A 21 3.62 14.02 0.85
CA PHE A 21 2.33 14.60 1.27
C PHE A 21 1.27 13.51 1.46
N TYR A 22 1.24 12.49 0.60
CA TYR A 22 0.30 11.38 0.79
C TYR A 22 0.57 10.64 2.10
N VAL A 23 1.84 10.42 2.44
CA VAL A 23 2.24 9.78 3.70
C VAL A 23 1.87 10.65 4.91
N GLN A 24 2.01 11.97 4.80
CA GLN A 24 1.57 12.94 5.81
C GLN A 24 0.07 12.88 6.05
N GLU A 25 -0.75 12.91 4.99
CA GLU A 25 -2.21 12.83 5.11
C GLU A 25 -2.67 11.47 5.66
N MET A 26 -2.04 10.37 5.23
CA MET A 26 -2.28 9.04 5.80
C MET A 26 -1.98 9.01 7.31
N LEU A 27 -0.87 9.62 7.75
CA LEU A 27 -0.52 9.70 9.17
C LEU A 27 -1.53 10.56 9.94
N LYS A 28 -1.93 11.71 9.38
CA LYS A 28 -2.92 12.62 9.95
C LYS A 28 -4.26 11.92 10.17
N HIS A 29 -4.78 11.25 9.15
CA HIS A 29 -5.99 10.44 9.26
C HIS A 29 -5.85 9.35 10.32
N SER A 30 -4.71 8.64 10.35
CA SER A 30 -4.48 7.58 11.33
C SER A 30 -4.43 8.11 12.77
N VAL A 31 -3.82 9.27 13.01
CA VAL A 31 -3.78 9.89 14.35
C VAL A 31 -5.18 10.30 14.81
N THR A 32 -5.94 10.98 13.96
CA THR A 32 -7.32 11.42 14.27
C THR A 32 -8.26 10.24 14.49
N GLU A 33 -8.24 9.26 13.58
CA GLU A 33 -9.08 8.06 13.67
C GLU A 33 -8.73 7.24 14.92
N LYS A 34 -7.44 7.05 15.21
CA LYS A 34 -6.98 6.29 16.39
C LYS A 34 -7.49 6.90 17.68
N GLU A 35 -7.43 8.23 17.83
CA GLU A 35 -7.90 8.90 19.04
C GLU A 35 -9.42 8.78 19.19
N ASN A 36 -10.18 8.96 18.11
CA ASN A 36 -11.63 8.79 18.13
C ASN A 36 -12.02 7.35 18.54
N ILE A 37 -11.37 6.33 17.96
CA ILE A 37 -11.66 4.93 18.31
C ILE A 37 -11.20 4.63 19.74
N ARG A 38 -10.08 5.21 20.21
CA ARG A 38 -9.58 5.05 21.57
C ARG A 38 -10.58 5.57 22.60
N VAL A 39 -11.12 6.78 22.40
CA VAL A 39 -12.15 7.37 23.27
C VAL A 39 -13.37 6.44 23.36
N ASP A 40 -13.76 5.83 22.25
CA ASP A 40 -14.85 4.87 22.21
C ASP A 40 -14.53 3.55 22.94
N LEU A 41 -13.29 3.06 22.83
CA LEU A 41 -12.83 1.86 23.54
C LEU A 41 -12.69 2.09 25.05
N LEU A 42 -12.31 3.29 25.47
CA LEU A 42 -12.23 3.67 26.89
C LEU A 42 -13.58 3.60 27.61
N LYS A 43 -14.71 3.66 26.89
CA LYS A 43 -16.05 3.40 27.45
C LYS A 43 -16.22 1.97 27.96
N TYR A 44 -15.39 1.03 27.50
CA TYR A 44 -15.41 -0.38 27.89
C TYR A 44 -14.36 -0.70 28.95
N ALA A 45 -13.15 -0.13 28.83
CA ALA A 45 -12.04 -0.43 29.72
C ALA A 45 -10.96 0.66 29.69
N GLU A 46 -10.39 0.95 30.86
CA GLU A 46 -9.18 1.77 30.98
C GLU A 46 -7.93 0.87 30.92
N ILE A 47 -7.55 0.44 29.72
CA ILE A 47 -6.38 -0.40 29.47
C ILE A 47 -5.55 0.13 28.29
N ASP A 48 -4.31 -0.35 28.17
CA ASP A 48 -3.52 -0.14 26.95
C ASP A 48 -4.00 -1.06 25.83
N PHE A 49 -4.76 -0.52 24.89
CA PHE A 49 -5.26 -1.25 23.72
C PHE A 49 -4.17 -1.64 22.70
N THR A 50 -2.95 -1.14 22.86
CA THR A 50 -1.78 -1.57 22.06
C THR A 50 -1.07 -2.78 22.66
N SER A 51 -1.33 -3.08 23.94
CA SER A 51 -0.78 -4.21 24.67
C SER A 51 -1.67 -5.45 24.50
N ASN A 52 -1.18 -6.44 23.74
CA ASN A 52 -1.89 -7.73 23.60
C ASN A 52 -2.17 -8.38 24.96
N ARG A 53 -1.26 -8.22 25.95
CA ARG A 53 -1.43 -8.77 27.28
C ARG A 53 -2.63 -8.16 27.99
N ASP A 54 -2.75 -6.83 27.98
CA ASP A 54 -3.81 -6.13 28.69
C ASP A 54 -5.16 -6.36 28.00
N VAL A 55 -5.17 -6.36 26.66
CA VAL A 55 -6.35 -6.68 25.85
C VAL A 55 -6.84 -8.11 26.12
N ILE A 56 -5.96 -9.11 26.03
CA ILE A 56 -6.33 -10.53 26.28
C ILE A 56 -6.79 -10.70 27.73
N GLY A 57 -6.09 -10.09 28.68
CA GLY A 57 -6.45 -10.13 30.10
C GLY A 57 -7.84 -9.54 30.36
N PHE A 58 -8.17 -8.41 29.73
CA PHE A 58 -9.50 -7.82 29.81
C PHE A 58 -10.57 -8.72 29.18
N ILE A 59 -10.34 -9.23 27.97
CA ILE A 59 -11.31 -10.09 27.29
C ILE A 59 -11.60 -11.35 28.11
N ASN A 60 -10.56 -12.08 28.53
CA ASN A 60 -10.74 -13.33 29.29
C ASN A 60 -11.39 -13.08 30.65
N ASN A 61 -10.90 -12.09 31.41
CA ASN A 61 -11.33 -11.92 32.80
C ASN A 61 -12.63 -11.14 32.97
N LYS A 62 -12.92 -10.19 32.07
CA LYS A 62 -14.06 -9.27 32.22
C LYS A 62 -15.19 -9.54 31.22
N LEU A 63 -14.86 -9.83 29.95
CA LEU A 63 -15.88 -10.06 28.93
C LEU A 63 -16.35 -11.52 28.91
N LEU A 64 -15.43 -12.48 28.82
CA LEU A 64 -15.75 -13.90 28.70
C LEU A 64 -15.89 -14.60 30.06
N ARG A 65 -15.22 -14.07 31.10
CA ARG A 65 -15.11 -14.68 32.44
C ARG A 65 -14.58 -16.12 32.41
N ARG A 66 -13.79 -16.44 31.39
CA ARG A 66 -13.10 -17.71 31.16
C ARG A 66 -11.86 -17.45 30.31
N GLU A 67 -10.91 -18.38 30.32
CA GLU A 67 -9.78 -18.34 29.38
C GLU A 67 -10.23 -18.73 27.97
N GLY A 68 -10.87 -17.79 27.26
CA GLY A 68 -11.32 -17.98 25.88
C GLY A 68 -10.22 -17.78 24.84
N ILE A 69 -9.25 -16.90 25.12
CA ILE A 69 -8.08 -16.68 24.26
C ILE A 69 -6.85 -17.26 24.93
N GLN A 70 -6.25 -18.26 24.28
CA GLN A 70 -5.02 -18.92 24.72
C GLN A 70 -3.83 -18.41 23.89
N GLY A 71 -2.78 -17.92 24.55
CA GLY A 71 -1.55 -17.46 23.90
C GLY A 71 -1.19 -15.99 24.18
N LYS A 72 -0.13 -15.50 23.52
CA LYS A 72 0.41 -14.13 23.71
C LYS A 72 -0.11 -13.11 22.70
N THR A 73 -0.84 -13.56 21.69
CA THR A 73 -1.31 -12.74 20.57
C THR A 73 -2.76 -13.05 20.25
N ILE A 74 -3.50 -12.03 19.86
CA ILE A 74 -4.87 -12.16 19.38
C ILE A 74 -4.93 -11.70 17.91
N SER A 75 -5.53 -12.50 17.04
CA SER A 75 -5.73 -12.15 15.63
C SER A 75 -7.06 -11.43 15.44
N ASN A 76 -7.20 -10.69 14.34
CA ASN A 76 -8.49 -10.06 14.00
C ASN A 76 -9.57 -11.11 13.73
N LYS A 77 -9.21 -12.28 13.20
CA LYS A 77 -10.13 -13.41 13.00
C LYS A 77 -10.75 -13.89 14.32
N ILE A 78 -9.93 -14.06 15.37
CA ILE A 78 -10.43 -14.43 16.70
C ILE A 78 -11.39 -13.35 17.23
N LEU A 79 -11.10 -12.07 16.99
CA LEU A 79 -11.98 -10.98 17.40
C LEU A 79 -13.31 -10.97 16.63
N GLU A 80 -13.31 -11.36 15.35
CA GLU A 80 -14.51 -11.51 14.53
C GLU A 80 -15.37 -12.68 15.04
N GLU A 81 -14.77 -13.84 15.30
CA GLU A 81 -15.44 -15.00 15.90
C GLU A 81 -16.07 -14.65 17.26
N LEU A 82 -15.34 -13.93 18.13
CA LEU A 82 -15.87 -13.47 19.41
C LEU A 82 -17.01 -12.45 19.24
N PHE A 83 -16.96 -11.59 18.21
CA PHE A 83 -18.07 -10.70 17.91
C PHE A 83 -19.31 -11.48 17.48
N GLU A 84 -19.17 -12.49 16.61
CA GLU A 84 -20.27 -13.34 16.18
C GLU A 84 -20.88 -14.12 17.34
N GLU A 85 -20.05 -14.63 18.26
CA GLU A 85 -20.51 -15.38 19.44
C GLU A 85 -21.25 -14.50 20.46
N THR A 86 -20.78 -13.27 20.71
CA THR A 86 -21.29 -12.46 21.83
C THR A 86 -22.08 -11.22 21.40
N ASN A 87 -22.07 -10.87 20.11
CA ASN A 87 -22.60 -9.61 19.55
C ASN A 87 -22.09 -8.35 20.28
N ASN A 88 -20.84 -8.37 20.79
CA ASN A 88 -20.29 -7.27 21.58
C ASN A 88 -19.47 -6.32 20.69
N LEU A 89 -19.99 -5.09 20.50
CA LEU A 89 -19.37 -4.04 19.69
C LEU A 89 -17.94 -3.66 20.10
N PHE A 90 -17.52 -3.99 21.32
CA PHE A 90 -16.12 -3.87 21.74
C PHE A 90 -15.16 -4.52 20.74
N PHE A 91 -15.48 -5.73 20.26
CA PHE A 91 -14.59 -6.48 19.36
C PHE A 91 -14.44 -5.80 18.00
N GLN A 92 -15.53 -5.28 17.43
CA GLN A 92 -15.47 -4.49 16.18
C GLN A 92 -14.63 -3.21 16.36
N LYS A 93 -14.84 -2.48 17.45
CA LYS A 93 -14.04 -1.28 17.77
C LYS A 93 -12.57 -1.62 17.96
N LEU A 94 -12.26 -2.75 18.60
CA LEU A 94 -10.88 -3.20 18.79
C LEU A 94 -10.22 -3.61 17.47
N ILE A 95 -10.95 -4.27 16.55
CA ILE A 95 -10.45 -4.57 15.20
C ILE A 95 -10.13 -3.27 14.46
N ALA A 96 -11.04 -2.28 14.50
CA ALA A 96 -10.84 -0.98 13.86
C ALA A 96 -9.60 -0.27 14.44
N PHE A 97 -9.46 -0.24 15.76
CA PHE A 97 -8.29 0.32 16.45
C PHE A 97 -7.00 -0.37 16.01
N ARG A 98 -6.99 -1.70 15.96
CA ARG A 98 -5.81 -2.48 15.55
C ARG A 98 -5.42 -2.21 14.10
N LYS A 99 -6.39 -2.15 13.18
CA LYS A 99 -6.16 -1.79 11.77
C LYS A 99 -5.60 -0.37 11.64
N CYS A 100 -6.18 0.59 12.35
CA CYS A 100 -5.70 1.97 12.38
C CYS A 100 -4.28 2.07 12.97
N HIS A 101 -4.02 1.37 14.07
CA HIS A 101 -2.71 1.33 14.72
C HIS A 101 -1.63 0.67 13.84
N ASP A 102 -1.98 -0.36 13.08
CA ASP A 102 -1.09 -0.97 12.08
C ASP A 102 -0.73 0.01 10.96
N ARG A 103 -1.72 0.72 10.40
CA ARG A 103 -1.49 1.79 9.41
C ARG A 103 -0.57 2.88 9.97
N TYR A 104 -0.83 3.35 11.20
CA TYR A 104 0.03 4.31 11.88
C TYR A 104 1.47 3.78 11.99
N LYS A 105 1.67 2.55 12.47
CA LYS A 105 3.01 1.91 12.61
C LYS A 105 3.76 1.84 11.29
N LYS A 106 3.07 1.49 10.20
CA LYS A 106 3.63 1.43 8.85
C LYS A 106 4.05 2.81 8.37
N GLY A 107 3.17 3.81 8.53
CA GLY A 107 3.45 5.20 8.19
C GLY A 107 4.67 5.76 8.91
N VAL A 108 4.72 5.66 10.24
CA VAL A 108 5.86 6.19 11.02
C VAL A 108 7.18 5.47 10.72
N SER A 109 7.13 4.16 10.44
CA SER A 109 8.32 3.39 10.07
C SER A 109 8.86 3.83 8.71
N PHE A 110 7.96 4.07 7.75
CA PHE A 110 8.32 4.56 6.43
C PHE A 110 8.87 6.00 6.48
N ILE A 111 8.22 6.89 7.24
CA ILE A 111 8.70 8.27 7.45
C ILE A 111 10.12 8.24 7.98
N LYS A 112 10.39 7.46 9.04
CA LYS A 112 11.72 7.35 9.63
C LYS A 112 12.77 6.79 8.67
N ALA A 113 12.38 5.82 7.84
CA ALA A 113 13.31 5.16 6.94
C ALA A 113 13.61 5.98 5.68
N VAL A 114 12.70 6.87 5.25
CA VAL A 114 12.71 7.41 3.89
C VAL A 114 12.58 8.93 3.84
N ILE A 115 11.84 9.54 4.75
CA ILE A 115 11.44 10.96 4.66
C ILE A 115 12.20 11.81 5.68
N ASP A 116 12.31 11.34 6.92
CA ASP A 116 12.91 12.08 8.02
C ASP A 116 13.55 11.10 9.01
N SER A 117 14.88 10.92 8.93
CA SER A 117 15.63 9.97 9.78
C SER A 117 15.54 10.29 11.27
N GLU A 118 15.34 11.57 11.60
CA GLU A 118 15.24 12.07 12.96
C GLU A 118 13.82 11.95 13.52
N PHE A 119 12.85 11.51 12.70
CA PHE A 119 11.48 11.31 13.14
C PHE A 119 11.41 10.39 14.35
N ASN A 120 10.73 10.88 15.40
CA ASN A 120 10.50 10.16 16.63
C ASN A 120 9.00 10.04 16.91
N LYS A 121 8.44 8.87 16.61
CA LYS A 121 7.02 8.55 16.83
C LYS A 121 6.58 8.63 18.30
N ASP A 122 7.52 8.53 19.24
CA ASP A 122 7.24 8.53 20.68
C ASP A 122 7.33 9.95 21.27
N ASN A 123 7.65 10.96 20.45
CA ASN A 123 7.63 12.37 20.81
C ASN A 123 6.48 13.10 20.06
N ASP A 124 5.45 13.54 20.80
CA ASP A 124 4.29 14.22 20.25
C ASP A 124 4.66 15.50 19.48
N ASP A 125 5.70 16.23 19.89
CA ASP A 125 6.18 17.41 19.17
C ASP A 125 6.78 17.03 17.81
N SER A 126 7.48 15.89 17.72
CA SER A 126 8.05 15.39 16.46
C SER A 126 6.95 14.98 15.49
N VAL A 127 5.91 14.28 15.98
CA VAL A 127 4.74 13.91 15.18
C VAL A 127 4.01 15.17 14.71
N THR A 128 3.77 16.12 15.61
CA THR A 128 3.07 17.37 15.30
C THR A 128 3.83 18.22 14.29
N ALA A 129 5.16 18.34 14.43
CA ALA A 129 6.00 19.06 13.48
C ALA A 129 5.94 18.45 12.08
N PHE A 130 5.95 17.11 11.97
CA PHE A 130 5.81 16.43 10.69
C PHE A 130 4.43 16.67 10.06
N LEU A 131 3.36 16.57 10.85
CA LEU A 131 1.98 16.76 10.38
C LEU A 131 1.69 18.21 9.92
N ASN A 132 2.42 19.19 10.47
CA ASN A 132 2.27 20.61 10.13
C ASN A 132 3.32 21.09 9.10
N LYS A 133 4.08 20.18 8.49
CA LYS A 133 5.09 20.54 7.51
C LYS A 133 4.43 21.01 6.21
N ASP A 134 4.64 22.28 5.86
CA ASP A 134 4.03 22.90 4.67
C ASP A 134 4.60 22.39 3.34
N LYS A 135 5.88 22.01 3.35
CA LYS A 135 6.61 21.60 2.14
C LYS A 135 7.55 20.45 2.43
N PHE A 136 7.59 19.52 1.49
CA PHE A 136 8.57 18.46 1.45
C PHE A 136 9.54 18.66 0.29
N GLU A 137 10.78 18.26 0.50
CA GLU A 137 11.75 18.12 -0.58
C GLU A 137 11.34 16.97 -1.51
N VAL A 138 11.90 16.95 -2.72
CA VAL A 138 11.70 15.83 -3.63
C VAL A 138 12.50 14.64 -3.10
N ILE A 139 11.80 13.54 -2.82
CA ILE A 139 12.41 12.33 -2.27
C ILE A 139 12.38 11.24 -3.32
N TRP A 140 13.53 10.59 -3.49
CA TRP A 140 13.71 9.42 -4.34
C TRP A 140 14.12 8.22 -3.48
N ILE A 141 13.58 7.06 -3.81
CA ILE A 141 13.93 5.79 -3.17
C ILE A 141 14.52 4.83 -4.21
N SER A 142 15.51 4.04 -3.80
CA SER A 142 16.06 2.95 -4.60
C SER A 142 15.79 1.64 -3.88
N PRO A 143 14.62 1.00 -4.12
CA PRO A 143 14.22 -0.17 -3.39
C PRO A 143 15.02 -1.41 -3.79
N GLU A 144 15.37 -2.24 -2.81
CA GLU A 144 15.88 -3.58 -3.08
C GLU A 144 14.75 -4.57 -3.36
N ALA A 145 14.63 -5.01 -4.61
CA ALA A 145 13.70 -6.02 -5.10
C ALA A 145 14.28 -7.44 -5.03
N LYS A 146 13.47 -8.37 -4.52
CA LYS A 146 13.80 -9.80 -4.43
C LYS A 146 12.58 -10.65 -4.80
N LEU A 147 12.81 -11.85 -5.30
CA LEU A 147 11.73 -12.82 -5.50
C LEU A 147 11.32 -13.41 -4.14
N ASN A 148 10.03 -13.35 -3.82
CA ASN A 148 9.49 -13.91 -2.60
C ASN A 148 9.10 -15.39 -2.77
N SER A 149 8.77 -16.06 -1.66
CA SER A 149 8.44 -17.50 -1.65
C SER A 149 7.16 -17.86 -2.40
N VAL A 150 6.31 -16.88 -2.72
CA VAL A 150 5.07 -17.08 -3.49
C VAL A 150 5.25 -16.70 -4.97
N GLY A 151 6.49 -16.46 -5.41
CA GLY A 151 6.83 -16.17 -6.79
C GLY A 151 6.58 -14.73 -7.24
N GLY A 152 6.23 -13.80 -6.33
CA GLY A 152 6.09 -12.37 -6.62
C GLY A 152 7.32 -11.56 -6.21
N ILE A 153 7.36 -10.28 -6.58
CA ILE A 153 8.45 -9.37 -6.22
C ILE A 153 8.19 -8.70 -4.87
N SER A 154 9.13 -8.76 -3.92
CA SER A 154 9.07 -7.99 -2.68
C SER A 154 10.14 -6.91 -2.65
N LEU A 155 9.82 -5.77 -2.01
CA LEU A 155 10.75 -4.67 -1.78
C LEU A 155 11.18 -4.66 -0.31
N SER A 156 12.49 -4.52 -0.05
CA SER A 156 13.04 -4.67 1.31
C SER A 156 13.74 -3.42 1.86
N ASN A 157 14.21 -2.48 1.03
CA ASN A 157 14.94 -1.28 1.46
C ASN A 157 14.62 -0.06 0.60
N PRO A 158 13.60 0.77 0.93
CA PRO A 158 12.75 0.66 2.10
C PRO A 158 11.66 -0.42 1.93
N PRO A 159 11.20 -1.04 3.03
CA PRO A 159 10.01 -1.86 2.98
C PRO A 159 8.78 -1.00 2.65
N LEU A 160 7.89 -1.50 1.79
CA LEU A 160 6.59 -0.90 1.49
C LEU A 160 5.46 -1.79 2.03
N PRO A 161 5.19 -1.76 3.35
CA PRO A 161 4.17 -2.61 3.98
C PRO A 161 2.74 -2.10 3.76
N PHE A 162 2.48 -1.51 2.60
CA PHE A 162 1.28 -0.74 2.28
C PHE A 162 0.34 -1.54 1.38
N SER A 163 -0.94 -1.15 1.33
CA SER A 163 -1.88 -1.76 0.39
C SER A 163 -1.56 -1.37 -1.06
N THR A 164 -2.14 -2.07 -2.03
CA THR A 164 -1.97 -1.72 -3.45
C THR A 164 -2.29 -0.26 -3.74
N GLU A 165 -3.39 0.24 -3.16
CA GLU A 165 -3.84 1.63 -3.35
C GLU A 165 -2.90 2.62 -2.66
N ASP A 166 -2.45 2.31 -1.44
CA ASP A 166 -1.50 3.17 -0.73
C ASP A 166 -0.17 3.25 -1.51
N ILE A 167 0.33 2.13 -2.04
CA ILE A 167 1.55 2.08 -2.85
C ILE A 167 1.42 2.97 -4.09
N LYS A 168 0.29 2.89 -4.79
CA LYS A 168 -0.01 3.73 -5.96
C LYS A 168 0.12 5.22 -5.63
N ASN A 169 -0.38 5.63 -4.47
CA ASN A 169 -0.41 7.03 -4.07
C ASN A 169 0.89 7.50 -3.37
N ILE A 170 1.69 6.56 -2.84
CA ILE A 170 3.03 6.82 -2.32
C ILE A 170 4.01 7.09 -3.46
N PHE A 171 3.94 6.34 -4.55
CA PHE A 171 4.63 6.75 -5.78
C PHE A 171 3.91 7.95 -6.40
N VAL A 172 4.61 8.74 -7.21
CA VAL A 172 4.01 9.92 -7.85
C VAL A 172 2.73 9.50 -8.59
N SER A 173 1.66 10.30 -8.39
CA SER A 173 0.22 10.03 -8.47
C SER A 173 -0.36 9.55 -9.81
N GLU A 174 0.49 9.06 -10.69
CA GLU A 174 0.21 8.87 -12.10
C GLU A 174 0.26 7.40 -12.51
N TYR A 175 0.73 6.53 -11.62
CA TYR A 175 0.70 5.10 -11.82
C TYR A 175 -0.71 4.53 -11.67
N ILE A 176 -1.06 3.62 -12.56
CA ILE A 176 -2.22 2.77 -12.45
C ILE A 176 -1.75 1.40 -11.97
N ALA A 177 -2.44 0.84 -10.99
CA ALA A 177 -2.18 -0.49 -10.48
C ALA A 177 -2.92 -1.54 -11.33
N ILE A 178 -2.16 -2.43 -11.96
CA ILE A 178 -2.64 -3.51 -12.82
C ILE A 178 -2.34 -4.83 -12.09
N PRO A 179 -3.28 -5.36 -11.29
CA PRO A 179 -3.07 -6.61 -10.57
C PRO A 179 -3.08 -7.80 -11.53
N CYS A 180 -2.07 -8.67 -11.44
CA CYS A 180 -2.06 -9.96 -12.11
C CYS A 180 -2.21 -11.09 -11.08
N ASN A 181 -2.80 -12.21 -11.53
CA ASN A 181 -2.93 -13.41 -10.70
C ASN A 181 -1.56 -14.01 -10.37
N GLU A 182 -0.61 -13.94 -11.31
CA GLU A 182 0.72 -14.52 -11.24
C GLU A 182 1.73 -13.70 -12.03
N MET A 183 3.03 -13.95 -11.82
CA MET A 183 4.10 -13.24 -12.53
C MET A 183 4.08 -13.48 -14.04
N ASP A 184 3.57 -14.61 -14.52
CA ASP A 184 3.44 -14.86 -15.96
C ASP A 184 2.51 -13.84 -16.63
N GLY A 185 1.47 -13.36 -15.92
CA GLY A 185 0.64 -12.25 -16.39
C GLY A 185 1.40 -10.94 -16.51
N VAL A 186 2.26 -10.63 -15.53
CA VAL A 186 3.14 -9.44 -15.58
C VAL A 186 4.13 -9.56 -16.74
N LEU A 187 4.75 -10.73 -16.92
CA LEU A 187 5.69 -10.99 -18.00
C LEU A 187 5.01 -10.89 -19.37
N TYR A 188 3.80 -11.40 -19.52
CA TYR A 188 3.02 -11.28 -20.74
C TYR A 188 2.79 -9.80 -21.10
N ILE A 189 2.30 -8.99 -20.15
CA ILE A 189 2.05 -7.56 -20.35
C ILE A 189 3.35 -6.85 -20.74
N LEU A 190 4.44 -7.06 -19.99
CA LEU A 190 5.71 -6.38 -20.26
C LEU A 190 6.35 -6.83 -21.58
N ASN A 191 6.27 -8.11 -21.96
CA ASN A 191 6.80 -8.57 -23.24
C ASN A 191 6.00 -8.02 -24.43
N LYS A 192 4.69 -7.82 -24.27
CA LYS A 192 3.80 -7.32 -25.33
C LYS A 192 3.79 -5.79 -25.42
N TYR A 193 3.76 -5.11 -24.27
CA TYR A 193 3.53 -3.65 -24.16
C TYR A 193 4.63 -2.89 -23.43
N GLY A 194 5.65 -3.57 -22.88
CA GLY A 194 6.68 -2.91 -22.07
C GLY A 194 7.61 -1.97 -22.84
N ASN A 195 7.51 -1.90 -24.17
CA ASN A 195 8.14 -0.85 -24.98
C ASN A 195 7.32 0.45 -24.98
N LEU A 196 6.01 0.37 -24.77
CA LEU A 196 5.15 1.54 -24.59
C LEU A 196 5.42 2.19 -23.25
N LEU A 197 5.68 1.39 -22.22
CA LEU A 197 6.00 1.88 -20.89
C LEU A 197 7.46 2.40 -20.82
N ASN A 198 7.66 3.64 -20.39
CA ASN A 198 9.02 4.15 -20.17
C ASN A 198 9.75 3.35 -19.07
N ALA A 199 11.09 3.29 -19.14
CA ALA A 199 11.94 2.60 -18.18
C ALA A 199 11.80 3.17 -16.74
N ASP A 200 11.43 4.44 -16.62
CA ASP A 200 11.24 5.12 -15.34
C ASP A 200 9.76 5.14 -14.90
N ASN A 201 8.85 4.61 -15.72
CA ASN A 201 7.41 4.79 -15.56
C ASN A 201 6.65 3.54 -15.11
N TYR A 202 7.36 2.49 -14.66
CA TYR A 202 6.69 1.40 -13.97
C TYR A 202 7.53 0.73 -12.88
N ILE A 203 6.85 0.15 -11.90
CA ILE A 203 7.40 -0.74 -10.88
C ILE A 203 6.52 -1.98 -10.73
N VAL A 204 7.12 -3.13 -10.41
CA VAL A 204 6.38 -4.36 -10.12
C VAL A 204 6.54 -4.72 -8.65
N ILE A 205 5.43 -4.88 -7.94
CA ILE A 205 5.41 -5.28 -6.52
C ILE A 205 4.35 -6.37 -6.34
N GLY A 206 4.75 -7.47 -5.70
CA GLY A 206 3.98 -8.71 -5.67
C GLY A 206 3.83 -9.25 -7.09
N THR A 207 2.59 -9.33 -7.54
CA THR A 207 2.19 -9.64 -8.91
C THR A 207 1.45 -8.46 -9.55
N THR A 208 1.62 -7.25 -9.02
CA THR A 208 0.98 -6.03 -9.52
C THR A 208 1.99 -5.18 -10.28
N LEU A 209 1.62 -4.81 -11.51
CA LEU A 209 2.34 -3.82 -12.31
C LEU A 209 1.75 -2.43 -12.02
N TYR A 210 2.57 -1.52 -11.53
CA TYR A 210 2.22 -0.10 -11.36
C TYR A 210 2.86 0.66 -12.51
N ALA A 211 2.07 1.25 -13.39
CA ALA A 211 2.59 1.90 -14.59
C ALA A 211 1.87 3.22 -14.89
N ASP A 212 2.62 4.24 -15.33
CA ASP A 212 2.01 5.43 -15.91
C ASP A 212 1.58 5.14 -17.34
N LEU A 213 0.27 5.09 -17.58
CA LEU A 213 -0.30 4.83 -18.90
C LEU A 213 -0.51 6.10 -19.73
N ARG A 214 -0.02 7.25 -19.27
CA ARG A 214 -0.15 8.55 -19.95
C ARG A 214 1.13 8.92 -20.70
N TYR A 215 2.27 8.37 -20.29
CA TYR A 215 3.55 8.56 -20.96
C TYR A 215 3.98 7.32 -21.71
N SER A 216 4.37 7.52 -22.96
CA SER A 216 4.88 6.49 -23.85
C SER A 216 6.35 6.75 -24.15
N LYS A 217 7.16 5.68 -24.25
CA LYS A 217 8.58 5.78 -24.62
C LYS A 217 8.78 6.39 -26.01
N TRP A 218 7.77 6.33 -26.89
CA TRP A 218 7.83 6.91 -28.22
C TRP A 218 7.90 8.45 -28.17
N ASN A 219 7.36 9.09 -27.13
CA ASN A 219 7.46 10.54 -26.91
C ASN A 219 8.91 11.06 -26.81
N ASP A 220 9.87 10.19 -26.46
CA ASP A 220 11.28 10.56 -26.30
C ASP A 220 12.12 10.32 -27.57
N ILE A 221 11.53 9.78 -28.65
CA ILE A 221 12.25 9.45 -29.88
C ILE A 221 12.12 10.62 -30.87
N PRO A 222 13.21 11.07 -31.53
CA PRO A 222 13.18 12.22 -32.45
C PRO A 222 12.24 12.09 -33.66
N PHE A 223 11.81 10.86 -33.97
CA PHE A 223 10.86 10.51 -35.02
C PHE A 223 9.94 9.40 -34.50
N PRO A 224 8.95 9.73 -33.67
CA PRO A 224 8.01 8.72 -33.20
C PRO A 224 7.17 8.19 -34.38
N PRO A 225 6.60 6.97 -34.26
CA PRO A 225 5.47 6.56 -35.10
C PRO A 225 4.37 7.62 -35.04
N SER A 226 3.46 7.64 -36.02
CA SER A 226 2.41 8.66 -36.04
C SER A 226 1.56 8.60 -34.77
N ASP A 227 1.10 9.76 -34.29
CA ASP A 227 0.25 9.88 -33.09
C ASP A 227 -0.96 8.93 -33.12
N GLU A 228 -1.47 8.58 -34.31
CA GLU A 228 -2.56 7.62 -34.52
C GLU A 228 -2.18 6.16 -34.18
N GLU A 229 -1.00 5.69 -34.59
CA GLU A 229 -0.55 4.32 -34.29
C GLU A 229 -0.24 4.16 -32.81
N GLU A 230 0.38 5.17 -32.19
CA GLU A 230 0.67 5.18 -30.76
C GLU A 230 -0.59 5.21 -29.90
N THR A 231 -1.53 6.10 -30.23
CA THR A 231 -2.83 6.19 -29.55
C THR A 231 -3.57 4.85 -29.63
N LYS A 232 -3.58 4.22 -30.81
CA LYS A 232 -4.17 2.90 -31.00
C LYS A 232 -3.50 1.82 -30.16
N HIS A 233 -2.17 1.78 -30.07
CA HIS A 233 -1.46 0.79 -29.27
C HIS A 233 -1.72 0.95 -27.76
N MET A 234 -1.82 2.18 -27.26
CA MET A 234 -2.18 2.45 -25.87
C MET A 234 -3.65 2.16 -25.57
N GLU A 235 -4.56 2.42 -26.52
CA GLU A 235 -5.97 2.03 -26.44
C GLU A 235 -6.13 0.50 -26.44
N ASP A 236 -5.41 -0.21 -27.32
CA ASP A 236 -5.41 -1.67 -27.38
C ASP A 236 -4.88 -2.27 -26.07
N PHE A 237 -3.80 -1.71 -25.52
CA PHE A 237 -3.30 -2.12 -24.21
C PHE A 237 -4.39 -1.96 -23.15
N ARG A 238 -4.94 -0.74 -22.99
CA ARG A 238 -6.00 -0.42 -22.03
C ARG A 238 -7.24 -1.31 -22.14
N ARG A 239 -7.71 -1.57 -23.36
CA ARG A 239 -8.82 -2.51 -23.62
C ARG A 239 -8.49 -3.92 -23.16
N GLU A 240 -7.28 -4.40 -23.44
CA GLU A 240 -6.84 -5.75 -23.08
C GLU A 240 -6.72 -5.94 -21.56
N ILE A 241 -6.23 -4.94 -20.83
CA ILE A 241 -6.19 -4.96 -19.35
C ILE A 241 -7.50 -4.48 -18.71
N GLY A 242 -8.49 -4.11 -19.51
CA GLY A 242 -9.84 -3.74 -19.09
C GLY A 242 -9.90 -2.46 -18.24
N ILE A 243 -9.01 -1.50 -18.45
CA ILE A 243 -8.96 -0.24 -17.70
C ILE A 243 -8.87 0.99 -18.61
N ASP A 244 -9.49 2.10 -18.19
CA ASP A 244 -9.51 3.34 -18.95
C ASP A 244 -8.28 4.24 -18.67
N TYR A 245 -8.30 5.48 -19.15
CA TYR A 245 -7.22 6.45 -18.96
C TYR A 245 -6.99 6.81 -17.47
N HIS A 246 -8.01 6.64 -16.63
CA HIS A 246 -7.98 6.95 -15.20
C HIS A 246 -7.65 5.72 -14.34
N GLY A 247 -7.55 4.55 -14.96
CA GLY A 247 -7.37 3.27 -14.27
C GLY A 247 -8.67 2.68 -13.74
N ASP A 248 -9.82 3.21 -14.15
CA ASP A 248 -11.12 2.65 -13.83
C ASP A 248 -11.43 1.47 -14.75
N LYS A 249 -12.14 0.47 -14.24
CA LYS A 249 -12.56 -0.67 -15.08
C LYS A 249 -13.43 -0.18 -16.23
N ILE A 250 -13.04 -0.53 -17.45
CA ILE A 250 -13.90 -0.35 -18.62
C ILE A 250 -15.10 -1.27 -18.42
N LYS A 251 -16.30 -0.70 -18.22
CA LYS A 251 -17.55 -1.48 -18.23
C LYS A 251 -17.65 -2.14 -19.60
N GLY A 252 -17.65 -3.47 -19.63
CA GLY A 252 -17.71 -4.21 -20.89
C GLY A 252 -19.05 -3.98 -21.61
N GLU A 253 -18.98 -3.88 -22.93
CA GLU A 253 -20.08 -4.12 -23.88
C GLU A 253 -20.49 -5.62 -23.93
N THR A 254 -20.42 -6.32 -22.79
CA THR A 254 -20.80 -7.74 -22.64
C THR A 254 -21.72 -7.91 -21.44
N GLU A 255 -22.74 -7.06 -21.35
CA GLU A 255 -24.04 -7.42 -20.79
C GLU A 255 -25.03 -7.57 -21.97
N GLN A 256 -24.91 -8.68 -22.71
CA GLN A 256 -25.96 -9.21 -23.59
C GLN A 256 -26.07 -10.71 -23.39
#